data_AF-A0A846NAB1-F1
#
_entry.id   AF-A0A846NAB1-F1
#
_cell.length_a   1.000
_cell.length_b   1.000
_cell.length_c   1.000
_cell.angle_alpha   90.00
_cell.angle_beta   90.00
_cell.angle_gamma   90.00
#
_symmetry.space_group_name_H-M   'P 1'
#
loop_
_entity.id
_entity.type
_entity.pdbx_description
1 polymer ?
#
loop_
_entity_poly.entity_id
_entity_poly.type
_entity_poly.pdbx_seq_one_letter_code
_entity_poly.pdbx_strand_id
1 'polypeptide(L)' 'EFFGWVTLGLGPQCDQWGWFSLEELESVKLMHGLGIERDLYWTPRPFSEAVKEVRA' A
#
# COMPACT_ATOMS: atom_id res chain seq x y z
N GLU A 1 4.51 4.20 12.74
CA GLU A 1 3.29 4.50 11.95
C GLU A 1 3.67 5.31 10.73
N PHE A 2 2.98 5.09 9.62
CA PHE A 2 3.24 5.72 8.32
C PHE A 2 1.97 6.39 7.82
N PHE A 3 2.11 7.53 7.13
CA PHE A 3 1.01 8.15 6.40
C PHE A 3 1.25 8.00 4.91
N GLY A 4 0.25 7.53 4.17
CA GLY A 4 0.42 7.30 2.75
C GLY A 4 -0.87 6.94 2.02
N TRP A 5 -0.70 6.72 0.72
CA TRP A 5 -1.75 6.20 -0.15
C TRP A 5 -1.76 4.68 -0.07
N VAL A 6 -2.91 4.11 0.24
CA VAL A 6 -3.12 2.66 0.30
C VAL A 6 -4.06 2.27 -0.83
N THR A 7 -3.62 1.34 -1.68
CA THR A 7 -4.49 0.66 -2.63
C THR A 7 -4.73 -0.78 -2.19
N LEU A 8 -6.00 -1.17 -2.13
CA LEU A 8 -6.41 -2.52 -1.74
C LEU A 8 -6.63 -3.43 -2.95
N GLY A 9 -6.45 -2.91 -4.18
CA GLY A 9 -6.75 -3.65 -5.41
C GLY A 9 -8.23 -3.95 -5.62
N LEU A 10 -9.13 -3.35 -4.83
CA LEU A 10 -10.59 -3.53 -4.89
C LEU A 10 -11.30 -2.44 -5.73
N GLY A 11 -10.51 -1.54 -6.33
CA GLY A 11 -10.95 -0.45 -7.18
C GLY A 11 -10.75 0.94 -6.54
N PRO A 12 -10.78 2.02 -7.35
CA PRO A 12 -10.42 3.37 -6.92
C PRO A 12 -11.27 3.92 -5.76
N GLN A 13 -12.51 3.43 -5.61
CA GLN A 13 -13.42 3.80 -4.54
C GLN A 13 -12.99 3.30 -3.16
N CYS A 14 -12.08 2.31 -3.12
CA CYS A 14 -11.52 1.74 -1.90
C CYS A 14 -10.08 2.24 -1.63
N ASP A 15 -9.50 3.01 -2.55
CA ASP A 15 -8.17 3.58 -2.36
C ASP A 15 -8.27 4.85 -1.51
N GLN A 16 -7.38 4.99 -0.52
CA GLN A 16 -7.50 6.05 0.47
C GLN A 16 -6.16 6.54 1.01
N TRP A 17 -6.15 7.82 1.39
CA TRP A 17 -5.10 8.43 2.20
C TRP A 17 -5.35 8.10 3.67
N GLY A 18 -4.34 7.59 4.35
CA GLY A 18 -4.51 7.23 5.74
C GLY A 18 -3.21 6.94 6.46
N TRP A 19 -3.37 6.79 7.77
CA TRP A 19 -2.35 6.25 8.65
C TRP A 19 -2.44 4.74 8.62
N PHE A 20 -1.28 4.09 8.66
CA PHE A 20 -1.17 2.64 8.77
C PHE A 20 0.07 2.26 9.58
N SER A 21 0.02 1.09 10.21
CA SER A 21 1.16 0.50 10.92
C SER A 21 1.77 -0.63 10.11
N LEU A 22 3.10 -0.65 10.00
CA LEU A 22 3.79 -1.78 9.38
C LEU A 22 3.58 -3.08 10.16
N GLU A 23 3.60 -3.00 11.49
CA GLU A 23 3.37 -4.14 12.38
C GLU A 23 1.96 -4.72 12.18
N GLU A 24 0.97 -3.85 12.00
CA GLU A 24 -0.40 -4.28 11.68
C GLU A 24 -0.43 -5.01 10.34
N LEU A 25 0.15 -4.44 9.27
CA LEU A 25 0.21 -5.07 7.94
C LEU A 25 0.92 -6.43 7.96
N GLU A 26 2.00 -6.59 8.74
CA GLU A 26 2.74 -7.85 8.89
C GLU A 26 1.96 -8.91 9.69
N SER A 27 1.10 -8.47 10.61
CA SER A 27 0.22 -9.34 11.40
C SER A 27 -0.95 -9.91 10.59
N VAL A 28 -1.37 -9.24 9.51
CA VAL A 28 -2.47 -9.70 8.65
C VAL A 28 -2.13 -11.04 8.00
N LYS A 29 -3.03 -12.02 8.16
CA LYS A 29 -3.00 -13.32 7.48
C LYS A 29 -4.24 -13.47 6.62
N LEU A 30 -4.04 -13.45 5.31
CA LEU A 30 -5.08 -13.69 4.31
C LEU A 30 -5.24 -15.19 4.07
N MET A 31 -6.09 -15.55 3.11
CA MET A 31 -6.29 -16.94 2.72
C MET A 31 -4.95 -17.63 2.44
N HIS A 32 -4.83 -18.88 2.89
CA HIS A 32 -3.61 -19.70 2.75
C HIS A 32 -2.39 -19.15 3.51
N GLY A 33 -2.58 -18.25 4.47
CA GLY A 33 -1.50 -17.71 5.30
C GLY A 33 -0.65 -16.65 4.61
N LEU A 34 -1.07 -16.17 3.44
CA LEU A 34 -0.39 -15.10 2.71
C LEU A 34 -0.56 -13.77 3.46
N GLY A 35 0.54 -13.02 3.60
CA GLY A 35 0.51 -11.67 4.14
C GLY A 35 0.30 -10.63 3.04
N ILE A 36 0.26 -9.36 3.44
CA ILE A 36 0.30 -8.24 2.49
C ILE A 36 1.74 -8.09 1.98
N GLU A 37 1.93 -8.11 0.66
CA GLU A 37 3.25 -7.93 0.06
C GLU A 37 3.66 -6.45 0.02
N ARG A 38 4.94 -6.19 0.25
CA ARG A 38 5.54 -4.86 0.14
C ARG A 38 6.70 -4.89 -0.83
N ASP A 39 6.84 -3.82 -1.60
CA ASP A 39 8.01 -3.59 -2.41
C ASP A 39 9.21 -3.22 -1.52
N LEU A 40 10.23 -4.09 -1.52
CA LEU A 40 11.46 -3.91 -0.75
C LEU A 40 12.37 -2.80 -1.30
N TYR A 41 12.21 -2.43 -2.56
CA TYR A 41 13.03 -1.44 -3.25
C TYR A 41 12.31 -0.09 -3.42
N TRP A 42 11.08 0.02 -2.91
CA TRP A 42 10.33 1.27 -2.95
C TRP A 42 11.05 2.38 -2.19
N THR A 43 11.24 3.51 -2.86
CA THR A 43 11.82 4.73 -2.25
C THR A 43 10.72 5.77 -2.03
N PRO A 44 10.63 6.38 -0.82
CA PRO A 44 9.66 7.44 -0.56
C PRO A 44 9.80 8.61 -1.54
N ARG A 45 8.67 9.06 -2.09
CA ARG A 45 8.59 10.14 -3.07
C ARG A 45 7.23 10.84 -3.03
N PRO A 46 7.11 12.06 -3.61
CA PRO A 46 5.82 12.72 -3.74
C PRO A 46 4.80 11.87 -4.49
N PHE A 47 3.55 11.90 -4.04
CA PHE A 47 2.48 11.15 -4.70
C PHE A 47 2.28 11.51 -6.17
N SER A 48 2.44 12.80 -6.49
CA SER A 48 2.38 13.32 -7.86
C SER A 48 3.42 12.69 -8.79
N GLU A 49 4.51 12.14 -8.24
CA GLU A 49 5.51 11.38 -8.98
C GLU A 49 5.15 9.90 -9.04
N ALA A 50 4.69 9.32 -7.92
CA ALA A 50 4.28 7.92 -7.84
C ALA A 50 3.17 7.54 -8.84
N VAL A 51 2.16 8.40 -9.01
CA VAL A 51 1.02 8.13 -9.92
C VAL A 51 1.41 8.15 -11.40
N LYS A 52 2.59 8.64 -11.77
CA LYS A 52 3.06 8.65 -13.17
C LYS A 52 3.42 7.24 -13.64
N GLU A 53 3.85 6.37 -12.73
CA GLU A 53 4.26 5.00 -13.05
C GLU A 53 3.09 4.02 -13.14
N VAL A 54 1.98 4.32 -12.46
CA VAL A 54 0.76 3.49 -12.46
C VAL A 54 -0.05 3.64 -13.76
N ARG A 55 0.36 4.52 -14.69
CA ARG A 55 -0.28 4.69 -16.00
C ARG A 55 0.29 3.68 -17.01
N ALA A 56 -0.31 2.50 -17.06
CA ALA A 56 -0.30 1.59 -18.21
C ALA A 56 -1.74 1.17 -18.54
#